data_AF-A0A7J4AVC5-F1
#
_entry.id   AF-A0A7J4AVC5-F1
#
_cell.length_a   1.000
_cell.length_b   1.000
_cell.length_c   1.000
_cell.angle_alpha   90.00
_cell.angle_beta   90.00
_cell.angle_gamma   90.00
#
_symmetry.space_group_name_H-M   'P 1'
#
loop_
_entity.id
_entity.type
_entity.pdbx_description
1 polymer ?
#
loop_
_entity_poly.entity_id
_entity_poly.type
_entity_poly.pdbx_seq_one_letter_code
_entity_poly.pdbx_strand_id
1 'polypeptide(L)' 'MGEESFSGYKGAALEAIKRVRAEVGDLIRITKGNQVYEGVLIPRSEYGDDKHIVIKLRSGYNIGVRLTPD' A
#
# COMPACT_ATOMS: atom_id res chain seq x y z
N MET A 1 0.95 -21.77 12.56
CA MET A 1 0.52 -20.37 12.73
C MET A 1 1.80 -19.54 12.65
N GLY A 2 2.26 -19.27 11.42
CA GLY A 2 3.64 -18.84 11.17
C GLY A 2 3.65 -17.72 10.16
N GLU A 3 4.11 -16.56 10.63
CA GLU A 3 4.54 -15.39 9.86
C GLU A 3 3.49 -14.83 8.91
N GLU A 4 2.64 -13.92 9.44
CA GLU A 4 1.99 -12.90 8.62
C GLU A 4 3.10 -12.15 7.87
N SER A 5 3.42 -12.66 6.70
CA SER A 5 4.34 -12.06 5.75
C SER A 5 3.69 -10.74 5.35
N PHE A 6 3.98 -9.65 6.07
CA PHE A 6 3.44 -8.30 5.80
C PHE A 6 3.90 -7.74 4.44
N SER A 7 4.29 -8.61 3.51
CA SER A 7 4.54 -8.35 2.10
C SER A 7 5.57 -7.23 1.88
N GLY A 8 6.50 -7.09 2.82
CA GLY A 8 7.54 -6.06 2.84
C GLY A 8 7.11 -4.67 3.33
N TYR A 9 5.87 -4.49 3.80
CA TYR A 9 5.45 -3.27 4.49
C TYR A 9 5.88 -3.28 5.96
N LYS A 10 6.23 -2.09 6.47
CA LYS A 10 6.64 -1.83 7.84
C LYS A 10 6.25 -0.41 8.25
N GLY A 11 6.29 -0.11 9.55
CA GLY A 11 6.05 1.22 10.10
C GLY A 11 4.72 1.83 9.67
N ALA A 12 4.73 3.13 9.32
CA ALA A 12 3.52 3.89 9.04
C ALA A 12 2.68 3.31 7.88
N ALA A 13 3.34 2.80 6.82
CA ALA A 13 2.66 2.15 5.70
C ALA A 13 1.89 0.89 6.13
N LEU A 14 2.49 0.06 6.98
CA LEU A 14 1.83 -1.15 7.48
C LEU A 14 0.64 -0.80 8.37
N GLU A 15 0.80 0.17 9.27
CA GLU A 15 -0.29 0.62 10.15
C GLU A 15 -1.47 1.21 9.37
N ALA A 16 -1.20 1.95 8.29
CA ALA A 16 -2.24 2.47 7.41
C ALA A 16 -3.03 1.35 6.72
N ILE A 17 -2.35 0.32 6.21
CA ILE A 17 -2.98 -0.86 5.58
C ILE A 17 -3.85 -1.62 6.59
N LYS A 18 -3.31 -1.88 7.80
CA LYS A 18 -4.04 -2.57 8.86
C LYS A 18 -5.27 -1.80 9.33
N ARG A 19 -5.18 -0.46 9.42
CA ARG A 19 -6.31 0.40 9.84
C ARG A 19 -7.54 0.22 8.97
N VAL A 20 -7.34 0.03 7.67
CA VAL A 20 -8.42 -0.19 6.70
C VAL A 20 -8.74 -1.67 6.47
N ARG A 21 -8.08 -2.58 7.19
CA ARG A 21 -8.21 -4.04 7.06
C ARG A 21 -8.02 -4.53 5.62
N ALA A 22 -7.07 -3.93 4.91
CA ALA A 22 -6.70 -4.36 3.56
C ALA A 22 -5.55 -5.36 3.61
N GLU A 23 -5.50 -6.24 2.61
CA GLU A 23 -4.46 -7.23 2.39
C GLU A 23 -3.86 -7.10 0.99
N VAL A 24 -2.65 -7.64 0.79
CA VAL A 24 -2.08 -7.72 -0.56
C VAL A 24 -2.98 -8.55 -1.46
N GLY A 25 -3.28 -8.01 -2.64
CA GLY A 25 -4.25 -8.57 -3.58
C GLY A 25 -5.58 -7.82 -3.59
N ASP A 26 -5.88 -7.04 -2.55
CA ASP A 26 -7.11 -6.26 -2.49
C ASP A 26 -7.09 -5.09 -3.47
N LEU A 27 -8.27 -4.79 -4.03
CA LEU A 27 -8.49 -3.55 -4.77
C LEU A 27 -8.72 -2.40 -3.78
N ILE A 28 -7.80 -1.45 -3.75
CA ILE A 28 -7.86 -0.30 -2.84
C ILE A 28 -7.98 1.02 -3.61
N ARG A 29 -8.58 2.01 -2.93
CA ARG A 29 -8.64 3.41 -3.37
C ARG A 29 -7.83 4.27 -2.42
N ILE A 30 -6.87 5.03 -2.96
CA ILE A 30 -6.04 5.97 -2.21
C ILE A 30 -6.39 7.38 -2.66
N THR A 31 -6.80 8.22 -1.72
CA THR A 31 -7.06 9.65 -1.95
C THR A 31 -5.88 10.47 -1.45
N LYS A 32 -5.38 11.39 -2.28
CA LYS A 32 -4.29 12.32 -1.93
C LYS A 32 -4.60 13.71 -2.47
N GLY A 33 -5.06 14.60 -1.59
CA GLY A 33 -5.62 15.89 -2.00
C GLY A 33 -6.79 15.67 -2.98
N ASN A 34 -6.72 16.27 -4.16
CA ASN A 34 -7.75 16.14 -5.20
C ASN A 34 -7.52 14.95 -6.16
N GLN A 35 -6.52 14.11 -5.90
CA GLN A 35 -6.18 12.96 -6.74
C GLN A 35 -6.68 11.67 -6.09
N VAL A 36 -7.25 10.79 -6.91
CA VAL A 36 -7.69 9.46 -6.51
C VAL A 36 -6.95 8.44 -7.35
N TYR A 37 -6.34 7.46 -6.68
CA TYR A 37 -5.67 6.33 -7.33
C TYR A 37 -6.38 5.04 -6.93
N GLU A 38 -6.69 4.20 -7.91
CA GLU A 38 -7.32 2.91 -7.70
C GLU A 38 -6.47 1.80 -8.31
N GLY A 39 -6.23 0.75 -7.55
CA GLY A 39 -5.39 -0.35 -7.98
C GLY A 39 -5.30 -1.47 -6.95
N VAL A 40 -4.68 -2.56 -7.37
CA VAL A 40 -4.46 -3.72 -6.51
C VAL A 40 -3.28 -3.43 -5.59
N LEU A 41 -3.45 -3.59 -4.28
CA LEU A 41 -2.36 -3.51 -3.31
C LEU A 41 -1.38 -4.65 -3.59
N ILE A 42 -0.12 -4.33 -3.85
CA ILE A 42 0.92 -5.32 -4.15
C ILE A 42 1.99 -5.35 -3.05
N PRO A 43 2.78 -6.44 -2.96
CA PRO A 43 3.93 -6.47 -2.06
C PRO A 43 4.90 -5.34 -2.37
N ARG A 44 5.57 -4.91 -1.32
CA ARG A 44 6.66 -3.95 -1.36
C ARG A 44 7.99 -4.66 -1.11
N SER A 45 9.07 -4.09 -1.62
CA SER A 45 10.42 -4.54 -1.24
C SER A 45 10.68 -4.24 0.24
N GLU A 46 11.23 -5.21 0.97
CA GLU A 46 11.63 -5.09 2.39
C GLU A 46 12.66 -3.96 2.63
N TYR A 47 13.47 -3.65 1.61
CA TYR A 47 14.46 -2.58 1.62
C TYR A 47 13.84 -1.20 1.36
N GLY A 48 12.55 -1.12 1.03
CA GLY A 48 11.84 0.14 0.89
C GLY A 48 11.73 0.90 2.22
N ASP A 49 11.46 2.21 2.14
CA ASP A 49 11.08 3.01 3.31
C ASP A 49 9.74 2.54 3.92
N ASP A 50 9.30 3.17 4.99
CA ASP A 50 8.06 2.84 5.69
C ASP A 50 6.90 3.81 5.38
N LYS A 51 7.03 4.63 4.33
CA LYS A 51 6.17 5.80 4.06
C LYS A 51 5.31 5.68 2.80
N HIS A 52 5.45 4.62 2.02
CA HIS A 52 4.73 4.46 0.76
C HIS A 52 3.90 3.17 0.72
N ILE A 53 2.73 3.27 0.08
CA ILE A 53 1.90 2.15 -0.33
C ILE A 53 2.10 1.94 -1.83
N VAL A 54 2.25 0.69 -2.27
CA VAL A 54 2.43 0.37 -3.70
C VAL A 54 1.18 -0.30 -4.23
N ILE A 55 0.62 0.26 -5.31
CA ILE A 55 -0.52 -0.33 -6.01
C ILE A 55 -0.20 -0.57 -7.48
N LYS A 56 -0.80 -1.62 -8.03
CA LYS A 56 -0.82 -1.90 -9.46
C LYS A 56 -2.09 -1.34 -10.08
N LEU A 57 -1.93 -0.39 -10.99
CA LEU A 57 -3.01 0.23 -11.72
C LEU A 57 -3.58 -0.73 -12.79
N ARG A 58 -4.81 -0.47 -13.24
CA ARG A 58 -5.44 -1.21 -14.36
C ARG A 58 -4.61 -1.17 -15.65
N SER A 59 -3.82 -0.11 -15.85
CA SER A 59 -2.89 0.02 -16.98
C SER A 59 -1.70 -0.96 -16.92
N GLY A 60 -1.51 -1.66 -15.81
CA GLY A 60 -0.42 -2.60 -15.60
C GLY A 60 0.81 -2.00 -14.91
N TYR A 61 0.86 -0.67 -14.76
CA TYR A 61 1.94 0.03 -14.06
C TYR A 61 1.80 -0.05 -12.54
N ASN A 62 2.94 -0.13 -11.84
CA ASN A 62 3.01 -0.04 -10.39
C ASN A 62 3.38 1.39 -9.99
N ILE A 63 2.66 1.95 -9.02
CA ILE A 63 2.96 3.28 -8.47
C ILE A 63 3.14 3.20 -6.95
N GLY A 64 4.09 3.98 -6.43
CA GLY A 64 4.28 4.18 -4.99
C GLY A 64 3.62 5.49 -4.55
N VAL A 65 2.65 5.42 -3.66
CA VAL A 65 1.96 6.59 -3.11
C VAL A 65 2.48 6.86 -1.71
N ARG A 66 3.15 8.00 -1.53
CA ARG A 66 3.61 8.47 -0.21
C ARG A 66 2.43 8.84 0.67
N LEU A 67 2.38 8.27 1.86
CA LEU A 67 1.48 8.65 2.94
C LEU A 67 1.68 10.11 3.34
N THR A 68 0.58 10.82 3.50
CA THR A 68 0.54 12.18 4.03
C THR A 68 -0.33 12.19 5.28
N PRO A 69 -0.04 13.05 6.27
CA PRO A 69 -1.01 13.35 7.31
C PRO A 69 -2.32 13.85 6.69
N ASP A 70 -3.44 13.57 7.35
CA ASP A 70 -4.72 14.23 7.08
C ASP A 70 -4.64 15.73 7.44
#